data_AF-A0A3B0WCZ4-F1
#
_entry.id   AF-A0A3B0WCZ4-F1
#
_cell.length_a   1.000
_cell.length_b   1.000
_cell.length_c   1.000
_cell.angle_alpha   90.00
_cell.angle_beta   90.00
_cell.angle_gamma   90.00
#
_symmetry.space_group_name_H-M   'P 1'
#
loop_
_entity.id
_entity.type
_entity.pdbx_description
1 polymer ?
#
loop_
_entity_poly.entity_id
_entity_poly.type
_entity_poly.pdbx_seq_one_letter_code
_entity_poly.pdbx_strand_id
1 'polypeptide(L)'
;MSYEGMTEKQFRKIIPIREIQAYEGNCWATTLSMMLRCHGFDFSQTYVTSLFHEWRFEGVTSKQMSQLAGFFNKNWLSRKGWVMKTVSGWKQIAKYLDQFGPVQVFIGGHFVLLLGHDTEDGTVLYFDPWDGSVREVSERRFSQLLPKETVYMYKE
;
A
#
# COMPACT_ATOMS: atom_id res chain seq x y z
N MET A 1 8.47 7.47 6.78
CA MET A 1 7.78 7.71 8.07
C MET A 1 6.85 6.53 8.28
N SER A 2 7.14 5.66 9.26
CA SER A 2 6.30 4.52 9.65
C SER A 2 5.21 4.98 10.64
N TYR A 3 4.05 4.31 10.67
CA TYR A 3 2.95 4.53 11.61
C TYR A 3 2.90 3.43 12.69
N GLU A 4 4.06 2.88 13.06
CA GLU A 4 4.25 1.92 14.14
C GLU A 4 3.59 2.36 15.45
N GLY A 5 3.01 1.39 16.18
CA GLY A 5 2.32 1.60 17.46
C GLY A 5 1.04 2.45 17.39
N MET A 6 0.57 2.85 16.20
CA MET A 6 -0.64 3.66 16.08
C MET A 6 -1.91 2.81 16.01
N THR A 7 -2.91 3.20 16.79
CA THR A 7 -4.28 2.70 16.61
C THR A 7 -4.91 3.28 15.34
N GLU A 8 -5.92 2.60 14.80
CA GLU A 8 -6.77 3.12 13.72
C GLU A 8 -7.28 4.55 14.00
N LYS A 9 -7.72 4.81 15.24
CA LYS A 9 -8.27 6.13 15.63
C LYS A 9 -7.20 7.23 15.59
N GLN A 10 -5.95 6.91 15.95
CA GLN A 10 -4.84 7.86 15.84
C GLN A 10 -4.46 8.07 14.38
N PHE A 11 -4.37 6.99 13.61
CA PHE A 11 -4.06 7.07 12.18
C PHE A 11 -5.08 7.92 11.41
N ARG A 12 -6.39 7.72 11.62
CA ARG A 12 -7.46 8.50 10.96
C ARG A 12 -7.43 10.00 11.26
N LYS A 13 -6.80 10.43 12.36
CA LYS A 13 -6.62 11.85 12.69
C LYS A 13 -5.50 12.49 11.86
N ILE A 14 -4.53 11.69 11.42
CA ILE A 14 -3.37 12.15 10.65
C ILE A 14 -3.69 12.05 9.15
N ILE A 15 -4.12 10.87 8.71
CA ILE A 15 -4.50 10.62 7.32
C ILE A 15 -6.00 10.27 7.27
N PRO A 16 -6.84 11.17 6.73
CA PRO A 16 -8.26 10.88 6.61
C PRO A 16 -8.49 9.77 5.59
N ILE A 17 -9.04 8.65 6.06
CA ILE A 17 -9.51 7.57 5.19
C ILE A 17 -10.81 8.05 4.55
N ARG A 18 -10.72 8.46 3.29
CA ARG A 18 -11.85 8.95 2.51
C ARG A 18 -12.41 7.92 1.53
N GLU A 19 -11.74 6.78 1.40
CA GLU A 19 -11.94 5.85 0.29
C GLU A 19 -12.00 4.41 0.75
N ILE A 20 -13.09 3.77 0.37
CA ILE A 20 -13.29 2.33 0.33
C ILE A 20 -13.26 1.97 -1.16
N GLN A 21 -12.67 0.84 -1.53
CA GLN A 21 -12.63 0.45 -2.93
C GLN A 21 -14.05 0.43 -3.51
N ALA A 22 -14.24 1.14 -4.62
CA ALA A 22 -15.58 1.32 -5.16
C ALA A 22 -16.15 0.07 -5.87
N TYR A 23 -15.28 -0.81 -6.39
CA TYR A 23 -15.63 -1.99 -7.17
C TYR A 23 -14.61 -3.12 -6.93
N GLU A 24 -15.00 -4.34 -7.28
CA GLU A 24 -14.07 -5.48 -7.35
C GLU A 24 -12.93 -5.17 -8.33
N GLY A 25 -11.71 -5.59 -7.98
CA GLY A 25 -10.51 -5.29 -8.76
C GLY A 25 -9.89 -3.91 -8.52
N ASN A 26 -10.51 -3.01 -7.75
CA ASN A 26 -9.99 -1.64 -7.54
C ASN A 26 -9.11 -1.46 -6.27
N CYS A 27 -8.69 -2.57 -5.64
CA CYS A 27 -7.87 -2.57 -4.44
C CYS A 27 -6.53 -1.83 -4.66
N TRP A 28 -5.94 -1.98 -5.85
CA TRP A 28 -4.67 -1.35 -6.23
C TRP A 28 -4.76 0.18 -6.26
N ALA A 29 -5.83 0.76 -6.82
CA ALA A 29 -5.94 2.21 -6.93
C ALA A 29 -6.24 2.86 -5.59
N THR A 30 -7.06 2.19 -4.77
CA THR A 30 -7.43 2.65 -3.43
C THR A 30 -6.24 2.60 -2.46
N THR A 31 -5.43 1.55 -2.52
CA THR A 31 -4.21 1.47 -1.70
C THR A 31 -3.12 2.40 -2.22
N LEU A 32 -3.02 2.61 -3.54
CA LEU A 32 -2.11 3.60 -4.13
C LEU A 32 -2.49 5.03 -3.76
N SER A 33 -3.76 5.42 -3.85
CA SER A 33 -4.23 6.75 -3.45
C SER A 33 -3.93 7.01 -1.96
N MET A 34 -4.16 6.01 -1.12
CA MET A 34 -3.88 6.09 0.30
C MET A 34 -2.37 6.20 0.59
N MET A 35 -1.55 5.41 -0.11
CA MET A 35 -0.09 5.50 0.01
C MET A 35 0.42 6.87 -0.44
N LEU A 36 -0.07 7.39 -1.57
CA LEU A 36 0.25 8.73 -2.08
C LEU A 36 -0.05 9.81 -1.02
N ARG A 37 -1.19 9.71 -0.34
CA ARG A 37 -1.56 10.62 0.77
C ARG A 37 -0.63 10.52 1.97
N CYS A 38 -0.27 9.31 2.37
CA CYS A 38 0.74 9.11 3.42
C CYS A 38 2.09 9.77 3.09
N HIS A 39 2.36 10.00 1.81
CA HIS A 39 3.54 10.69 1.31
C HIS A 39 3.31 12.15 0.87
N GLY A 40 2.17 12.75 1.26
CA GLY A 40 1.85 14.17 1.09
C GLY A 40 1.16 14.55 -0.23
N PHE A 41 0.73 13.57 -1.03
CA PHE A 41 0.00 13.82 -2.28
C PHE A 41 -1.49 13.55 -2.11
N ASP A 42 -2.35 14.54 -2.35
CA ASP A 42 -3.81 14.37 -2.25
C ASP A 42 -4.42 13.88 -3.58
N PHE A 43 -4.27 12.59 -3.86
CA PHE A 43 -4.95 11.93 -4.98
C PHE A 43 -6.11 11.08 -4.48
N SER A 44 -7.18 10.99 -5.28
CA SER A 44 -8.29 10.07 -5.02
C SER A 44 -8.17 8.78 -5.82
N GLN A 45 -8.81 7.69 -5.37
CA GLN A 45 -8.92 6.46 -6.17
C GLN A 45 -9.57 6.75 -7.52
N THR A 46 -10.55 7.67 -7.57
CA THR A 46 -11.23 8.07 -8.81
C THR A 46 -10.26 8.76 -9.77
N TYR A 47 -9.38 9.61 -9.24
CA TYR A 47 -8.33 10.23 -10.03
C TYR A 47 -7.32 9.18 -10.54
N VAL A 48 -6.82 8.31 -9.66
CA VAL A 48 -5.87 7.24 -10.03
C VAL A 48 -6.46 6.34 -11.10
N THR A 49 -7.70 5.89 -10.95
CA THR A 49 -8.40 5.07 -11.95
C THR A 49 -8.68 5.81 -13.25
N SER A 50 -8.93 7.13 -13.22
CA SER A 50 -9.13 7.92 -14.46
C SER A 50 -7.88 8.00 -15.34
N LEU A 51 -6.69 7.86 -14.75
CA LEU A 51 -5.42 7.82 -15.46
C LEU A 51 -5.18 6.46 -16.16
N PHE A 52 -5.88 5.40 -15.71
CA PHE A 52 -5.72 4.01 -16.16
C PHE A 52 -7.08 3.32 -16.26
N HIS A 53 -8.00 3.96 -17.00
CA HIS A 53 -9.42 3.58 -17.04
C HIS A 53 -9.64 2.11 -17.46
N GLU A 54 -8.74 1.58 -18.28
CA GLU A 54 -8.77 0.22 -18.79
C GLU A 54 -8.55 -0.85 -17.69
N TRP A 55 -7.99 -0.50 -16.53
CA TRP A 55 -7.68 -1.46 -15.45
C TRP A 55 -8.67 -1.39 -14.28
N ARG A 56 -9.72 -0.57 -14.40
CA ARG A 56 -10.66 -0.26 -13.31
C ARG A 56 -11.40 -1.48 -12.77
N PHE A 57 -11.68 -2.48 -13.60
CA PHE A 57 -12.53 -3.63 -13.25
C PHE A 57 -11.80 -4.97 -13.20
N GLU A 58 -10.57 -5.05 -13.72
CA GLU A 58 -9.87 -6.33 -13.92
C GLU A 58 -8.71 -6.54 -12.93
N GLY A 59 -8.44 -5.56 -12.06
CA GLY A 59 -7.22 -5.52 -11.28
C GLY A 59 -6.01 -5.17 -12.13
N VAL A 60 -4.81 -5.36 -11.55
CA VAL A 60 -3.54 -5.01 -12.20
C VAL A 60 -2.52 -6.12 -12.01
N THR A 61 -1.79 -6.39 -13.09
CA THR A 61 -0.61 -7.25 -13.08
C THR A 61 0.60 -6.53 -12.50
N SER A 62 1.62 -7.28 -12.08
CA SER A 62 2.91 -6.74 -11.62
C SER A 62 3.57 -5.82 -12.65
N LYS A 63 3.38 -6.09 -13.94
CA LYS A 63 3.89 -5.27 -15.04
C LYS A 63 3.18 -3.90 -15.10
N GLN A 64 1.86 -3.89 -14.98
CA GLN A 64 1.06 -2.65 -14.95
C GLN A 64 1.38 -1.82 -13.69
N MET A 65 1.59 -2.47 -12.56
CA MET A 65 2.07 -1.81 -11.34
C MET A 65 3.45 -1.14 -11.51
N SER A 66 4.35 -1.75 -12.27
CA SER A 66 5.64 -1.15 -12.61
C SER A 66 5.47 0.08 -13.53
N GLN A 67 4.51 0.04 -14.44
CA GLN A 67 4.16 1.19 -15.28
C GLN A 67 3.56 2.33 -14.45
N LEU A 68 2.73 2.03 -13.44
CA LEU A 68 2.21 3.01 -12.48
C LEU A 68 3.35 3.73 -11.75
N ALA A 69 4.28 2.97 -11.17
CA ALA A 69 5.43 3.55 -10.49
C ALA A 69 6.22 4.49 -11.42
N GLY A 70 6.49 4.04 -12.65
CA GLY A 70 7.16 4.86 -13.66
C GLY A 70 6.40 6.13 -14.05
N PHE A 71 5.07 6.05 -14.18
CA PHE A 71 4.22 7.19 -14.48
C PHE A 71 4.24 8.24 -13.36
N PHE A 72 4.10 7.80 -12.10
CA PHE A 72 4.14 8.72 -10.96
C PHE A 72 5.52 9.34 -10.77
N ASN A 73 6.58 8.58 -11.03
CA ASN A 73 7.95 9.09 -10.99
C ASN A 73 8.16 10.21 -12.01
N LYS A 74 7.78 9.98 -13.27
CA LYS A 74 7.98 10.96 -14.36
C LYS A 74 7.25 12.28 -14.11
N ASN A 75 6.04 12.24 -13.55
CA ASN A 75 5.14 13.38 -13.51
C ASN A 75 5.12 14.13 -12.16
N TRP A 76 5.47 13.46 -11.04
CA TRP A 76 5.36 14.08 -9.71
C TRP A 76 6.62 13.97 -8.84
N LEU A 77 7.69 13.29 -9.27
CA LEU A 77 8.89 13.11 -8.45
C LEU A 77 10.18 13.48 -9.21
N SER A 78 10.97 14.40 -8.67
CA SER A 78 12.15 14.93 -9.36
C SER A 78 13.48 14.23 -9.02
N ARG A 79 13.58 13.47 -7.91
CA ARG A 79 14.88 12.86 -7.48
C ARG A 79 14.82 11.53 -6.71
N LYS A 80 13.71 11.17 -6.07
CA LYS A 80 13.53 9.89 -5.37
C LYS A 80 12.13 9.33 -5.66
N GLY A 81 12.07 8.15 -6.23
CA GLY A 81 10.89 7.62 -6.92
C GLY A 81 10.14 6.55 -6.14
N TRP A 82 8.91 6.29 -6.57
CA TRP A 82 8.21 5.03 -6.35
C TRP A 82 8.97 3.88 -6.98
N VAL A 83 9.27 2.86 -6.19
CA VAL A 83 9.98 1.67 -6.63
C VAL A 83 9.11 0.46 -6.42
N MET A 84 9.04 -0.35 -7.46
CA MET A 84 8.40 -1.66 -7.46
C MET A 84 9.46 -2.73 -7.27
N LYS A 85 9.21 -3.65 -6.35
CA LYS A 85 10.08 -4.81 -6.12
C LYS A 85 9.23 -6.06 -5.91
N THR A 86 9.80 -7.19 -6.27
CA THR A 86 9.32 -8.51 -5.87
C THR A 86 10.28 -9.03 -4.82
N VAL A 87 9.77 -9.35 -3.62
CA VAL A 87 10.57 -10.01 -2.57
C VAL A 87 9.81 -11.18 -1.99
N SER A 88 10.57 -12.08 -1.37
CA SER A 88 10.03 -13.18 -0.60
C SER A 88 10.13 -12.89 0.91
N GLY A 89 9.01 -13.08 1.59
CA GLY A 89 8.94 -13.08 3.06
C GLY A 89 8.85 -11.70 3.72
N TRP A 90 8.32 -11.73 4.94
CA TRP A 90 8.04 -10.57 5.78
C TRP A 90 9.29 -9.73 6.09
N LYS A 91 10.43 -10.36 6.39
CA LYS A 91 11.65 -9.66 6.83
C LYS A 91 12.10 -8.55 5.87
N GLN A 92 11.99 -8.79 4.56
CA GLN A 92 12.36 -7.76 3.59
C GLN A 92 11.30 -6.66 3.54
N ILE A 93 10.02 -7.02 3.57
CA ILE A 93 8.91 -6.05 3.59
C ILE A 93 9.03 -5.12 4.81
N ALA A 94 9.28 -5.67 6.00
CA ALA A 94 9.50 -4.92 7.23
C ALA A 94 10.66 -3.91 7.08
N LYS A 95 11.79 -4.34 6.51
CA LYS A 95 12.93 -3.45 6.23
C LYS A 95 12.53 -2.25 5.34
N TYR A 96 11.71 -2.46 4.31
CA TYR A 96 11.24 -1.37 3.45
C TYR A 96 10.24 -0.48 4.18
N LEU A 97 9.35 -1.06 4.98
CA LEU A 97 8.39 -0.33 5.81
C LEU A 97 9.10 0.61 6.80
N ASP A 98 10.17 0.13 7.45
CA ASP A 98 11.02 0.94 8.34
C ASP A 98 11.73 2.06 7.60
N GLN A 99 12.35 1.72 6.47
CA GLN A 99 13.22 2.65 5.76
C GLN A 99 12.43 3.74 5.01
N PHE A 100 11.27 3.39 4.47
CA PHE A 100 10.54 4.22 3.51
C PHE A 100 9.16 4.66 4.01
N GLY A 101 8.60 4.01 5.05
CA GLY A 101 7.21 4.21 5.46
C GLY A 101 6.26 3.30 4.69
N PRO A 102 4.98 3.68 4.53
CA PRO A 102 3.95 2.78 4.02
C PRO A 102 4.29 2.08 2.72
N VAL A 103 3.94 0.81 2.67
CA VAL A 103 4.25 -0.08 1.54
C VAL A 103 2.96 -0.71 1.06
N GLN A 104 2.64 -0.54 -0.23
CA GLN A 104 1.52 -1.26 -0.84
C GLN A 104 1.96 -2.70 -1.14
N VAL A 105 1.19 -3.69 -0.71
CA VAL A 105 1.55 -5.11 -0.75
C VAL A 105 0.41 -5.95 -1.32
N PHE A 106 0.73 -6.92 -2.18
CA PHE A 106 -0.24 -7.89 -2.70
C PHE A 106 -0.30 -9.16 -1.83
N ILE A 107 -1.46 -9.41 -1.21
CA ILE A 107 -1.72 -10.59 -0.36
C ILE A 107 -2.98 -11.32 -0.82
N GLY A 108 -2.90 -12.63 -1.04
CA GLY A 108 -4.08 -13.47 -1.32
C GLY A 108 -5.02 -13.00 -2.45
N GLY A 109 -4.49 -12.34 -3.50
CA GLY A 109 -5.34 -11.80 -4.58
C GLY A 109 -5.76 -10.33 -4.39
N HIS A 110 -5.31 -9.66 -3.32
CA HIS A 110 -5.79 -8.35 -2.89
C HIS A 110 -4.64 -7.43 -2.50
N PHE A 111 -4.69 -6.16 -2.93
CA PHE A 111 -3.73 -5.16 -2.46
C PHE A 111 -4.17 -4.58 -1.13
N VAL A 112 -3.24 -4.52 -0.18
CA VAL A 112 -3.36 -3.78 1.08
C VAL A 112 -2.24 -2.76 1.20
N LEU A 113 -2.38 -1.81 2.11
CA LEU A 113 -1.32 -0.85 2.42
C LEU A 113 -0.79 -1.12 3.83
N LEU A 114 0.45 -1.57 3.94
CA LEU A 114 1.14 -1.63 5.23
C LEU A 114 1.47 -0.23 5.70
N LEU A 115 1.16 0.05 6.96
CA LEU A 115 1.33 1.37 7.58
C LEU A 115 2.49 1.39 8.57
N GLY A 116 2.67 0.29 9.30
CA GLY A 116 3.72 0.12 10.30
C GLY A 116 3.72 -1.31 10.82
N HIS A 117 4.73 -1.63 11.61
CA HIS A 117 4.83 -2.87 12.38
C HIS A 117 5.47 -2.55 13.73
N ASP A 118 5.12 -3.29 14.76
CA ASP A 118 5.66 -3.16 16.11
C ASP A 118 6.48 -4.40 16.43
N THR A 119 7.78 -4.22 16.60
CA THR A 119 8.70 -5.34 16.85
C THR A 119 8.64 -5.88 18.28
N GLU A 120 8.16 -5.08 19.25
CA GLU A 120 8.02 -5.51 20.65
C GLU A 120 6.78 -6.39 20.79
N ASP A 121 5.66 -5.96 20.23
CA ASP A 121 4.38 -6.69 20.28
C ASP A 121 4.23 -7.72 19.14
N GLY A 122 5.10 -7.67 18.13
CA GLY A 122 5.09 -8.55 16.97
C GLY A 122 3.83 -8.38 16.13
N THR A 123 3.40 -7.14 15.91
CA THR A 123 2.17 -6.79 15.19
C THR A 123 2.43 -6.00 13.91
N VAL A 124 1.48 -6.07 12.98
CA VAL A 124 1.49 -5.36 11.70
C VAL A 124 0.20 -4.58 11.59
N LEU A 125 0.35 -3.29 11.29
CA LEU A 125 -0.75 -2.39 11.00
C LEU A 125 -0.89 -2.23 9.49
N TYR A 126 -2.07 -2.53 8.95
CA TYR A 126 -2.35 -2.35 7.53
C TYR A 126 -3.75 -1.79 7.29
N PHE A 127 -3.87 -1.04 6.20
CA PHE A 127 -5.14 -0.57 5.66
C PHE A 127 -5.67 -1.57 4.63
N ASP A 128 -6.90 -2.03 4.85
CA ASP A 128 -7.65 -2.89 3.93
C ASP A 128 -8.61 -2.02 3.09
N PRO A 129 -8.39 -1.88 1.76
CA PRO A 129 -9.27 -1.07 0.94
C PRO A 129 -10.67 -1.67 0.77
N TRP A 130 -10.90 -2.95 1.13
CA TRP A 130 -12.21 -3.60 0.96
C TRP A 130 -13.32 -2.91 1.76
N ASP A 131 -13.02 -2.53 2.99
CA ASP A 131 -13.93 -1.85 3.91
C ASP A 131 -13.38 -0.51 4.42
N GLY A 132 -12.19 -0.14 3.99
CA GLY A 132 -11.50 1.07 4.43
C GLY A 132 -11.10 1.03 5.92
N SER A 133 -10.94 -0.16 6.50
CA SER A 133 -10.50 -0.34 7.88
C SER A 133 -8.98 -0.32 7.99
N VAL A 134 -8.48 0.10 9.16
CA VAL A 134 -7.09 -0.16 9.56
C VAL A 134 -7.12 -1.31 10.54
N ARG A 135 -6.34 -2.34 10.26
CA ARG A 135 -6.32 -3.60 11.01
C ARG A 135 -4.94 -3.83 11.58
N GLU A 136 -4.94 -4.35 12.79
CA GLU A 136 -3.76 -4.84 13.47
C GLU A 136 -3.82 -6.37 13.53
N VAL A 137 -2.73 -7.03 13.16
CA VAL A 137 -2.62 -8.49 13.18
C VAL A 137 -1.22 -8.87 13.63
N SER A 138 -1.04 -10.08 14.16
CA SER A 138 0.32 -10.55 14.46
C SER A 138 1.14 -10.75 13.18
N GLU A 139 2.44 -10.46 13.25
CA GLU A 139 3.40 -10.68 12.16
C GLU A 139 3.38 -12.12 11.65
N ARG A 140 3.22 -13.09 12.56
CA ARG A 140 3.10 -14.50 12.20
C ARG A 140 1.88 -14.75 11.31
N ARG A 141 0.72 -14.19 11.67
CA ARG A 141 -0.50 -14.33 10.88
C ARG A 141 -0.36 -13.62 9.54
N PHE A 142 0.20 -12.40 9.53
CA PHE A 142 0.43 -11.65 8.31
C PHE A 142 1.37 -12.41 7.35
N SER A 143 2.45 -12.97 7.87
CA SER A 143 3.43 -13.76 7.10
C SER A 143 2.81 -14.98 6.42
N GLN A 144 1.75 -15.56 6.98
CA GLN A 144 1.03 -16.69 6.37
C GLN A 144 0.12 -16.27 5.20
N LEU A 145 -0.25 -14.98 5.13
CA LEU A 145 -1.02 -14.42 4.02
C LEU A 145 -0.13 -13.99 2.85
N LEU A 146 1.18 -13.87 3.08
CA LEU A 146 2.13 -13.49 2.06
C LEU A 146 2.31 -14.63 1.04
N PRO A 147 2.15 -14.36 -0.27
CA PRO A 147 2.56 -15.30 -1.29
C PRO A 147 4.09 -15.52 -1.26
N LYS A 148 4.55 -16.63 -1.86
CA LYS A 148 5.99 -16.95 -1.97
C LYS A 148 6.81 -15.79 -2.54
N GLU A 149 6.21 -15.06 -3.48
CA GLU A 149 6.71 -13.82 -4.02
C GLU A 149 5.65 -12.75 -3.87
N THR A 150 6.00 -11.67 -3.19
CA THR A 150 5.12 -10.56 -2.92
C THR A 150 5.59 -9.34 -3.69
N VAL A 151 4.68 -8.76 -4.47
CA VAL A 151 4.89 -7.52 -5.19
C VAL A 151 4.51 -6.37 -4.27
N TYR A 152 5.40 -5.38 -4.18
CA TYR A 152 5.14 -4.20 -3.39
C TYR A 152 5.74 -2.94 -4.01
N MET A 153 5.15 -1.81 -3.63
CA MET A 153 5.56 -0.47 -4.04
C MET A 153 5.81 0.40 -2.81
N TYR A 154 6.90 1.17 -2.83
CA TYR A 154 7.29 2.13 -1.79
C TYR A 154 7.96 3.36 -2.41
N LYS A 155 8.17 4.43 -1.65
CA LYS A 155 8.84 5.66 -2.10
C LYS A 155 10.24 5.78 -1.50
N GLU A 156 11.28 5.85 -2.34
CA GLU A 156 12.69 6.05 -1.92
C GLU A 156 13.01 7.46 -1.39
#